data_AF-W6JRY6-F1
#
_entry.id   AF-W6JRY6-F1
#
_cell.length_a   1.000
_cell.length_b   1.000
_cell.length_c   1.000
_cell.angle_alpha   90.00
_cell.angle_beta   90.00
_cell.angle_gamma   90.00
#
_symmetry.space_group_name_H-M   'P 1'
#
loop_
_entity.id
_entity.type
_entity.pdbx_description
1 polymer ?
#
loop_
_entity_poly.entity_id
_entity_poly.type
_entity_poly.pdbx_seq_one_letter_code
_entity_poly.pdbx_strand_id
1 'polypeptide(L)'
;MSPSVQDMSRFLGGVAKVLGWFMALVVGGYVVVNGALVVKAQFKRNDVGGRLTDKLAAAVPAATSHRDALTAAAGTAPEHAWIVQVCDFPTTDSGWMVNSYNQECELRSAVAFAVATPEAAEALARQLPDELGGAVVEEIDTDGACRTIRTSGRPYSEEVQVRTLAITRRTGSEGWCGRLSTTGQHRVVSGEVGPLDANSDWVVVLRDQPLDRTDIGCLRWSVLFCDNPFFDKPAWGDLPK
;
A
#
# COMPACT_ATOMS: atom_id res chain seq x y z
N MET A 1 8.85 70.02 13.86
CA MET A 1 9.55 69.31 14.96
C MET A 1 9.95 67.94 14.42
N SER A 2 11.23 67.76 14.10
CA SER A 2 11.73 66.45 13.71
C SER A 2 11.95 65.62 14.97
N PRO A 3 11.44 64.37 15.05
CA PRO A 3 11.69 63.51 16.19
C PRO A 3 13.20 63.33 16.38
N SER A 4 13.66 63.34 17.64
CA SER A 4 15.07 63.15 17.93
C SER A 4 15.48 61.73 17.54
N VAL A 5 16.73 61.55 17.10
CA VAL A 5 17.28 60.22 16.76
C VAL A 5 17.14 59.23 17.93
N GLN A 6 17.17 59.73 19.18
CA GLN A 6 16.97 58.92 20.38
C GLN A 6 15.53 58.38 20.49
N ASP A 7 14.51 59.18 20.19
CA ASP A 7 13.12 58.74 20.24
C ASP A 7 12.82 57.67 19.18
N MET A 8 13.41 57.82 17.98
CA MET A 8 13.29 56.84 16.91
C MET A 8 13.94 55.49 17.29
N SER A 9 15.11 55.51 17.95
CA SER A 9 15.78 54.28 18.40
C SER A 9 14.97 53.51 19.46
N ARG A 10 14.35 54.21 20.41
CA ARG A 10 13.51 53.62 21.46
C ARG A 10 12.23 53.04 20.90
N PHE A 11 11.59 53.76 19.97
CA PHE A 11 10.40 53.28 19.28
C PHE A 11 10.69 52.01 18.48
N LEU A 12 11.74 52.00 17.67
CA LEU A 12 12.16 50.81 16.89
C LEU A 12 12.48 49.62 17.81
N GLY A 13 13.16 49.86 18.94
CA GLY A 13 13.44 48.81 19.93
C GLY A 13 12.17 48.24 20.58
N GLY A 14 11.15 49.08 20.83
CA GLY A 14 9.85 48.63 21.32
C GLY A 14 9.10 47.76 20.30
N VAL A 15 9.04 48.22 19.04
CA VAL A 15 8.40 47.48 17.94
C VAL A 15 9.07 46.13 17.73
N ALA A 16 10.40 46.07 17.71
CA ALA A 16 11.15 44.82 17.55
C ALA A 16 10.84 43.80 18.66
N LYS A 17 10.70 44.25 19.91
CA LYS A 17 10.32 43.37 21.04
C LYS A 17 8.92 42.81 20.89
N VAL A 18 7.95 43.64 20.49
CA VAL A 18 6.56 43.20 20.27
C VAL A 18 6.49 42.19 19.12
N LEU A 19 7.14 42.47 18.00
CA LEU A 19 7.24 41.55 16.86
C LEU A 19 7.94 40.23 17.26
N GLY A 20 9.02 40.31 18.03
CA GLY A 20 9.73 39.13 18.53
C GLY A 20 8.86 38.26 19.44
N TRP A 21 8.09 38.87 20.36
CA TRP A 21 7.17 38.13 21.23
C TRP A 21 6.02 37.50 20.45
N PHE A 22 5.44 38.23 19.49
CA PHE A 22 4.40 37.69 18.62
C PHE A 22 4.91 36.50 17.80
N MET A 23 6.11 36.62 17.20
CA MET A 23 6.72 35.52 16.45
C MET A 23 6.99 34.31 17.36
N ALA A 24 7.47 34.54 18.58
CA ALA A 24 7.69 33.47 19.55
C ALA A 24 6.39 32.75 19.94
N LEU A 25 5.27 33.48 20.07
CA LEU A 25 3.96 32.86 20.29
C LEU A 25 3.46 32.06 19.10
N VAL A 26 3.63 32.58 17.88
CA VAL A 26 3.23 31.86 16.66
C VAL A 26 4.04 30.57 16.52
N VAL A 27 5.36 30.64 16.66
CA VAL A 27 6.25 29.47 16.62
C VAL A 27 5.94 28.51 17.77
N GLY A 28 5.76 29.02 18.99
CA GLY A 28 5.43 28.20 20.16
C GLY A 28 4.10 27.47 19.99
N GLY A 29 3.06 28.16 19.52
CA GLY A 29 1.76 27.56 19.20
C GLY A 29 1.88 26.49 18.11
N TYR A 30 2.64 26.77 17.06
CA TYR A 30 2.92 25.80 16.00
C TYR A 30 3.59 24.52 16.53
N VAL A 31 4.63 24.66 17.36
CA VAL A 31 5.36 23.53 17.95
C VAL A 31 4.47 22.72 18.87
N VAL A 32 3.67 23.36 19.73
CA VAL A 32 2.76 22.67 20.66
C VAL A 32 1.69 21.89 19.89
N VAL A 33 1.08 22.50 18.88
CA VAL A 33 0.03 21.85 18.06
C VAL A 33 0.62 20.67 17.29
N ASN A 34 1.74 20.85 16.58
CA ASN A 34 2.36 19.77 15.81
C ASN A 34 2.91 18.66 16.72
N GLY A 35 3.50 19.01 17.87
CA GLY A 35 3.95 18.03 18.86
C GLY A 35 2.81 17.16 19.37
N ALA A 36 1.65 17.75 19.69
CA ALA A 36 0.46 17.01 20.10
C ALA A 36 -0.05 16.08 18.99
N LEU A 37 -0.02 16.53 17.73
CA LEU A 37 -0.42 15.70 16.59
C LEU A 37 0.52 14.52 16.35
N VAL A 38 1.83 14.70 16.51
CA VAL A 38 2.83 13.61 16.40
C VAL A 38 2.61 12.56 17.47
N VAL A 39 2.37 12.98 18.72
CA VAL A 39 2.06 12.04 19.82
C VAL A 39 0.76 11.28 19.53
N LYS A 40 -0.30 11.97 19.09
CA LYS A 40 -1.56 11.35 18.70
C LYS A 40 -1.37 10.36 17.54
N ALA A 41 -0.55 10.71 16.55
CA ALA A 41 -0.22 9.83 15.42
C ALA A 41 0.50 8.57 15.89
N GLN A 42 1.43 8.68 16.85
CA GLN A 42 2.13 7.51 17.41
C GLN A 42 1.17 6.56 18.15
N PHE A 43 0.26 7.09 18.97
CA PHE A 43 -0.76 6.25 19.63
C PHE A 43 -1.67 5.56 18.62
N LYS A 44 -2.11 6.30 17.60
CA LYS A 44 -2.94 5.76 16.53
C LYS A 44 -2.20 4.69 15.73
N ARG A 45 -0.90 4.87 15.48
CA ARG A 45 -0.05 3.88 14.81
C ARG A 45 0.03 2.58 15.61
N ASN A 46 0.20 2.67 16.93
CA ASN A 46 0.21 1.50 17.80
C ASN A 46 -1.16 0.79 17.83
N ASP A 47 -2.27 1.53 17.88
CA ASP A 47 -3.63 0.98 17.81
C ASP A 47 -3.89 0.23 16.50
N VAL A 48 -3.56 0.86 15.36
CA VAL A 48 -3.64 0.24 14.03
C VAL A 48 -2.75 -1.01 13.97
N GLY A 49 -1.54 -0.94 14.53
CA GLY A 49 -0.64 -2.09 14.63
C GLY A 49 -1.28 -3.27 15.38
N GLY A 50 -1.87 -3.03 16.55
CA GLY A 50 -2.58 -4.06 17.32
C GLY A 50 -3.73 -4.70 16.52
N ARG A 51 -4.59 -3.90 15.89
CA ARG A 51 -5.68 -4.41 15.05
C ARG A 51 -5.16 -5.22 13.85
N LEU A 52 -4.06 -4.80 13.25
CA LEU A 52 -3.42 -5.54 12.17
C LEU A 52 -2.84 -6.88 12.64
N THR A 53 -2.27 -6.95 13.85
CA THR A 53 -1.81 -8.22 14.45
C THR A 53 -2.93 -9.24 14.51
N ASP A 54 -4.10 -8.86 15.05
CA ASP A 54 -5.25 -9.75 15.17
C ASP A 54 -5.76 -10.23 13.80
N LYS A 55 -5.84 -9.31 12.83
CA LYS A 55 -6.26 -9.64 11.46
C LYS A 55 -5.25 -10.54 10.74
N LEU A 56 -3.96 -10.32 10.94
CA LEU A 56 -2.90 -11.17 10.37
C LEU A 56 -2.93 -12.59 10.96
N ALA A 57 -3.17 -12.72 12.27
CA ALA A 57 -3.28 -14.03 12.91
C ALA A 57 -4.39 -14.89 12.29
N ALA A 58 -5.49 -14.27 11.83
CA ALA A 58 -6.56 -14.96 11.10
C ALA A 58 -6.26 -15.13 9.60
N ALA A 59 -5.70 -14.11 8.95
CA ALA A 59 -5.53 -14.08 7.49
C ALA A 59 -4.38 -14.96 6.97
N VAL A 60 -3.27 -15.05 7.71
CA VAL A 60 -2.06 -15.78 7.26
C VAL A 60 -2.31 -17.28 7.12
N PRO A 61 -2.97 -17.99 8.07
CA PRO A 61 -3.32 -19.39 7.88
C PRO A 61 -4.24 -19.63 6.67
N ALA A 62 -5.23 -18.75 6.44
CA ALA A 62 -6.13 -18.86 5.30
C ALA A 62 -5.39 -18.66 3.96
N ALA A 63 -4.50 -17.67 3.88
CA ALA A 63 -3.67 -17.44 2.70
C ALA A 63 -2.71 -18.62 2.43
N THR A 64 -2.13 -19.19 3.49
CA THR A 64 -1.27 -20.39 3.40
C THR A 64 -2.05 -21.59 2.88
N SER A 65 -3.22 -21.87 3.46
CA SER A 65 -4.08 -22.97 3.00
C SER A 65 -4.53 -22.80 1.55
N HIS A 66 -4.84 -21.57 1.13
CA HIS A 66 -5.21 -21.29 -0.26
C HIS A 66 -4.04 -21.56 -1.22
N ARG A 67 -2.83 -21.09 -0.89
CA ARG A 67 -1.60 -21.35 -1.66
C ARG A 67 -1.33 -22.85 -1.83
N ASP A 68 -1.45 -23.59 -0.74
CA ASP A 68 -1.16 -25.03 -0.72
C ASP A 68 -2.22 -25.81 -1.51
N ALA A 69 -3.50 -25.44 -1.38
CA ALA A 69 -4.60 -25.99 -2.18
C ALA A 69 -4.43 -25.69 -3.68
N LEU A 70 -4.02 -24.47 -4.02
CA LEU A 70 -3.74 -24.06 -5.39
C LEU A 70 -2.60 -24.87 -6.00
N THR A 71 -1.50 -25.07 -5.26
CA THR A 71 -0.37 -25.90 -5.67
C THR A 71 -0.81 -27.34 -5.93
N ALA A 72 -1.64 -27.90 -5.06
CA ALA A 72 -2.18 -29.24 -5.24
C ALA A 72 -3.10 -29.33 -6.48
N ALA A 73 -3.97 -28.35 -6.69
CA ALA A 73 -4.91 -28.31 -7.82
C ALA A 73 -4.21 -28.14 -9.18
N ALA A 74 -3.11 -27.37 -9.23
CA ALA A 74 -2.32 -27.18 -10.42
C ALA A 74 -1.62 -28.46 -10.90
N GLY A 75 -1.37 -29.43 -10.00
CA GLY A 75 -0.69 -30.68 -10.33
C GLY A 75 0.79 -30.53 -10.70
N THR A 76 1.36 -29.33 -10.54
CA THR A 76 2.77 -29.00 -10.73
C THR A 76 3.24 -28.07 -9.61
N ALA A 77 4.54 -28.14 -9.28
CA ALA A 77 5.11 -27.24 -8.29
C ALA A 77 5.24 -25.82 -8.87
N PRO A 78 4.86 -24.77 -8.12
CA PRO A 78 5.13 -23.40 -8.53
C PRO A 78 6.64 -23.10 -8.45
N GLU A 79 7.12 -22.25 -9.34
CA GLU A 79 8.51 -21.78 -9.29
C GLU A 79 8.67 -20.70 -8.21
N HIS A 80 7.62 -19.92 -7.97
CA HIS A 80 7.58 -18.96 -6.88
C HIS A 80 6.26 -19.01 -6.13
N ALA A 81 6.34 -18.91 -4.81
CA ALA A 81 5.16 -18.75 -3.97
C ALA A 81 5.51 -17.93 -2.73
N TRP A 82 4.76 -16.86 -2.47
CA TRP A 82 5.00 -15.98 -1.33
C TRP A 82 3.71 -15.39 -0.77
N ILE A 83 3.83 -14.89 0.46
CA ILE A 83 2.80 -14.10 1.14
C ILE A 83 3.49 -12.82 1.62
N VAL A 84 2.93 -11.67 1.25
CA VAL A 84 3.42 -10.35 1.64
C VAL A 84 2.28 -9.56 2.27
N GLN A 85 2.61 -8.74 3.26
CA GLN A 85 1.73 -7.66 3.68
C GLN A 85 2.14 -6.40 2.92
N VAL A 86 1.16 -5.77 2.30
CA VAL A 86 1.32 -4.51 1.55
C VAL A 86 0.55 -3.44 2.28
N CYS A 87 1.16 -2.26 2.44
CA CYS A 87 0.49 -1.09 2.97
C CYS A 87 0.78 0.13 2.11
N ASP A 88 -0.26 0.93 1.87
CA ASP A 88 -0.19 2.19 1.13
C ASP A 88 -0.85 3.33 1.92
N PHE A 89 -0.63 4.56 1.47
CA PHE A 89 -1.12 5.78 2.08
C PHE A 89 -1.99 6.62 1.13
N PRO A 90 -3.12 6.09 0.64
CA PRO A 90 -4.00 6.86 -0.23
C PRO A 90 -4.59 8.06 0.49
N THR A 91 -4.80 9.13 -0.26
CA THR A 91 -5.36 10.37 0.26
C THR A 91 -6.86 10.46 -0.01
N THR A 92 -7.57 11.14 0.88
CA THR A 92 -8.91 11.66 0.60
C THR A 92 -8.77 13.14 0.28
N ASP A 93 -9.07 13.50 -0.96
CA ASP A 93 -8.83 14.83 -1.49
C ASP A 93 -10.12 15.66 -1.58
N SER A 94 -9.98 16.97 -1.54
CA SER A 94 -11.06 17.94 -1.76
C SER A 94 -10.61 18.96 -2.80
N GLY A 95 -10.84 18.63 -4.07
CA GLY A 95 -10.26 19.35 -5.20
C GLY A 95 -8.78 19.05 -5.33
N TRP A 96 -7.92 20.07 -5.21
CA TRP A 96 -6.47 19.93 -5.28
C TRP A 96 -5.79 19.80 -3.90
N MET A 97 -6.57 19.83 -2.81
CA MET A 97 -6.06 19.80 -1.45
C MET A 97 -6.25 18.41 -0.83
N VAL A 98 -5.19 17.88 -0.21
CA VAL A 98 -5.27 16.67 0.61
C VAL A 98 -5.98 16.98 1.92
N ASN A 99 -7.11 16.32 2.18
CA ASN A 99 -7.88 16.51 3.41
C ASN A 99 -7.41 15.57 4.53
N SER A 100 -7.18 14.30 4.20
CA SER A 100 -6.64 13.29 5.13
C SER A 100 -5.90 12.18 4.38
N TYR A 101 -5.00 11.51 5.11
CA TYR A 101 -4.38 10.26 4.67
C TYR A 101 -5.13 9.08 5.27
N ASN A 102 -5.23 8.00 4.51
CA ASN A 102 -5.63 6.69 5.02
C ASN A 102 -4.39 5.79 5.02
N GLN A 103 -4.31 4.86 5.97
CA GLN A 103 -3.47 3.69 5.80
C GLN A 103 -4.37 2.55 5.33
N GLU A 104 -4.03 1.99 4.17
CA GLU A 104 -4.68 0.80 3.62
C GLU A 104 -3.66 -0.33 3.61
N CYS A 105 -3.97 -1.42 4.29
CA CYS A 105 -3.14 -2.62 4.30
C CYS A 105 -3.91 -3.83 3.82
N GLU A 106 -3.23 -4.70 3.09
CA GLU A 106 -3.74 -5.97 2.61
C GLU A 106 -2.70 -7.07 2.79
N LEU A 107 -3.17 -8.32 2.85
CA LEU A 107 -2.35 -9.50 2.75
C LEU A 107 -2.48 -10.06 1.33
N ARG A 108 -1.38 -10.06 0.58
CA ARG A 108 -1.32 -10.58 -0.77
C ARG A 108 -0.54 -11.90 -0.78
N SER A 109 -1.17 -12.96 -1.23
CA SER A 109 -0.48 -14.22 -1.56
C SER A 109 -0.38 -14.35 -3.07
N ALA A 110 0.79 -14.79 -3.54
CA ALA A 110 1.04 -15.02 -4.96
C ALA A 110 1.63 -16.42 -5.17
N VAL A 111 1.20 -17.06 -6.25
CA VAL A 111 1.73 -18.33 -6.73
C VAL A 111 1.96 -18.22 -8.22
N ALA A 112 3.18 -18.45 -8.66
CA ALA A 112 3.60 -18.30 -10.04
C ALA A 112 4.10 -19.63 -10.61
N PHE A 113 3.55 -20.00 -11.77
CA PHE A 113 3.90 -21.19 -12.53
C PHE A 113 4.50 -20.75 -13.87
N ALA A 114 5.74 -21.12 -14.13
CA ALA A 114 6.29 -20.99 -15.47
C ALA A 114 5.60 -22.00 -16.40
N VAL A 115 5.27 -21.55 -17.60
CA VAL A 115 4.62 -22.36 -18.63
C VAL A 115 5.34 -22.19 -19.97
N ALA A 116 5.27 -23.22 -20.81
CA ALA A 116 6.03 -23.24 -22.06
C ALA A 116 5.45 -22.32 -23.14
N THR A 117 4.13 -22.07 -23.10
CA THR A 117 3.42 -21.26 -24.10
C THR A 117 2.23 -20.52 -23.47
N PRO A 118 1.69 -19.48 -24.14
CA PRO A 118 0.48 -18.79 -23.69
C PRO A 118 -0.75 -19.72 -23.62
N GLU A 119 -0.87 -20.70 -24.52
CA GLU A 119 -1.98 -21.66 -24.50
C GLU A 119 -1.88 -22.61 -23.30
N ALA A 120 -0.66 -23.00 -22.90
CA ALA A 120 -0.44 -23.74 -21.67
C ALA A 120 -0.83 -22.92 -20.44
N ALA A 121 -0.65 -21.59 -20.49
CA ALA A 121 -1.10 -20.68 -19.45
C ALA A 121 -2.63 -20.73 -19.27
N GLU A 122 -3.37 -20.64 -20.38
CA GLU A 122 -4.84 -20.72 -20.36
C GLU A 122 -5.36 -22.09 -19.97
N ALA A 123 -4.68 -23.17 -20.38
CA ALA A 123 -5.04 -24.53 -20.01
C ALA A 123 -4.87 -24.76 -18.51
N LEU A 124 -3.72 -24.36 -17.95
CA LEU A 124 -3.48 -24.42 -16.52
C LEU A 124 -4.49 -23.56 -15.77
N ALA A 125 -4.74 -22.34 -16.22
CA ALA A 125 -5.73 -21.48 -15.61
C ALA A 125 -7.10 -22.13 -15.59
N ARG A 126 -7.59 -22.71 -16.69
CA ARG A 126 -8.91 -23.41 -16.76
C ARG A 126 -9.02 -24.64 -15.87
N GLN A 127 -7.91 -25.32 -15.57
CA GLN A 127 -7.88 -26.47 -14.68
C GLN A 127 -8.15 -26.07 -13.21
N LEU A 128 -7.83 -24.84 -12.82
CA LEU A 128 -8.01 -24.39 -11.45
C LEU A 128 -9.51 -24.27 -11.09
N PRO A 129 -9.93 -24.70 -9.88
CA PRO A 129 -11.27 -24.42 -9.37
C PRO A 129 -11.55 -22.92 -9.26
N ASP A 130 -12.80 -22.50 -9.42
CA ASP A 130 -13.21 -21.09 -9.35
C ASP A 130 -12.88 -20.45 -7.99
N GLU A 131 -13.02 -21.22 -6.90
CA GLU A 131 -12.69 -20.75 -5.56
C GLU A 131 -11.18 -20.50 -5.34
N LEU A 132 -10.32 -21.08 -6.20
CA LEU A 132 -8.86 -20.93 -6.11
C LEU A 132 -8.29 -19.96 -7.16
N GLY A 133 -8.84 -19.96 -8.38
CA GLY A 133 -8.36 -19.13 -9.49
C GLY A 133 -9.23 -17.91 -9.81
N GLY A 134 -10.42 -17.79 -9.19
CA GLY A 134 -11.46 -16.86 -9.60
C GLY A 134 -12.31 -17.39 -10.76
N ALA A 135 -13.40 -16.70 -11.08
CA ALA A 135 -14.25 -17.06 -12.21
C ALA A 135 -13.65 -16.55 -13.53
N VAL A 136 -13.96 -17.23 -14.64
CA VAL A 136 -13.60 -16.74 -15.98
C VAL A 136 -14.30 -15.40 -16.22
N VAL A 137 -13.56 -14.43 -16.75
CA VAL A 137 -14.10 -13.14 -17.18
C VAL A 137 -13.87 -12.95 -18.66
N GLU A 138 -14.80 -12.26 -19.33
CA GLU A 138 -14.49 -11.70 -20.64
C GLU A 138 -13.32 -10.72 -20.47
N GLU A 139 -12.36 -10.86 -21.36
CA GLU A 139 -11.04 -10.22 -21.32
C GLU A 139 -11.11 -8.76 -20.87
N ILE A 140 -10.50 -8.46 -19.73
CA ILE A 140 -10.27 -7.08 -19.31
C ILE A 140 -8.97 -6.66 -19.99
N ASP A 141 -9.10 -5.85 -21.03
CA ASP A 141 -8.01 -5.36 -21.87
C ASP A 141 -6.94 -4.66 -21.01
N THR A 142 -5.82 -5.35 -20.82
CA THR A 142 -4.61 -4.81 -20.20
C THR A 142 -3.48 -5.03 -21.19
N ASP A 143 -2.86 -3.93 -21.64
CA ASP A 143 -1.80 -3.85 -22.65
C ASP A 143 -0.91 -5.11 -22.74
N GLY A 144 -1.26 -5.99 -23.68
CA GLY A 144 -0.48 -7.06 -24.35
C GLY A 144 0.34 -8.07 -23.54
N ALA A 145 1.17 -7.62 -22.59
CA ALA A 145 2.12 -8.47 -21.88
C ALA A 145 1.49 -9.18 -20.67
N CYS A 146 0.40 -8.65 -20.12
CA CYS A 146 -0.20 -9.10 -18.89
C CYS A 146 -1.70 -9.05 -19.00
N ARG A 147 -2.35 -10.21 -18.95
CA ARG A 147 -3.79 -10.34 -19.15
C ARG A 147 -4.43 -10.98 -17.94
N THR A 148 -5.45 -10.34 -17.38
CA THR A 148 -6.30 -10.99 -16.37
C THR A 148 -7.24 -11.95 -17.09
N ILE A 149 -7.12 -13.24 -16.80
CA ILE A 149 -7.91 -14.29 -17.46
C ILE A 149 -9.00 -14.88 -16.56
N ARG A 150 -8.84 -14.73 -15.23
CA ARG A 150 -9.86 -15.09 -14.24
C ARG A 150 -9.82 -14.10 -13.10
N THR A 151 -10.98 -13.76 -12.53
CA THR A 151 -11.06 -12.96 -11.31
C THR A 151 -12.30 -13.30 -10.49
N SER A 152 -12.21 -13.11 -9.18
CA SER A 152 -13.36 -13.10 -8.26
C SER A 152 -13.19 -11.98 -7.24
N GLY A 153 -14.30 -11.54 -6.65
CA GLY A 153 -14.35 -10.34 -5.81
C GLY A 153 -14.43 -9.06 -6.63
N ARG A 154 -14.81 -7.96 -5.98
CA ARG A 154 -14.92 -6.64 -6.60
C ARG A 154 -13.64 -5.83 -6.35
N PRO A 155 -13.09 -5.15 -7.37
CA PRO A 155 -12.03 -4.16 -7.15
C PRO A 155 -12.45 -3.15 -6.10
N TYR A 156 -11.53 -2.74 -5.23
CA TYR A 156 -11.74 -1.73 -4.19
C TYR A 156 -12.85 -2.07 -3.17
N SER A 157 -13.18 -3.35 -3.00
CA SER A 157 -14.09 -3.81 -1.95
C SER A 157 -13.33 -4.31 -0.72
N GLU A 158 -14.04 -4.49 0.39
CA GLU A 158 -13.49 -5.15 1.58
C GLU A 158 -13.50 -6.69 1.46
N GLU A 159 -13.92 -7.22 0.30
CA GLU A 159 -13.95 -8.65 0.02
C GLU A 159 -12.57 -9.17 -0.39
N VAL A 160 -12.34 -10.46 -0.18
CA VAL A 160 -11.16 -11.15 -0.72
C VAL A 160 -11.26 -11.16 -2.25
N GLN A 161 -10.21 -10.69 -2.91
CA GLN A 161 -10.08 -10.73 -4.35
C GLN A 161 -9.12 -11.86 -4.75
N VAL A 162 -9.46 -12.59 -5.81
CA VAL A 162 -8.54 -13.54 -6.44
C VAL A 162 -8.44 -13.18 -7.92
N ARG A 163 -7.22 -13.12 -8.45
CA ARG A 163 -6.93 -12.81 -9.86
C ARG A 163 -5.95 -13.85 -10.40
N THR A 164 -6.27 -14.42 -11.56
CA THR A 164 -5.32 -15.22 -12.33
C THR A 164 -4.87 -14.40 -13.53
N LEU A 165 -3.56 -14.18 -13.61
CA LEU A 165 -2.89 -13.44 -14.67
C LEU A 165 -2.15 -14.42 -15.59
N ALA A 166 -2.30 -14.24 -16.90
CA ALA A 166 -1.36 -14.75 -17.88
C ALA A 166 -0.35 -13.64 -18.21
N ILE A 167 0.93 -13.90 -17.98
CA ILE A 167 2.02 -12.98 -18.31
C ILE A 167 2.83 -13.60 -19.43
N THR A 168 2.92 -12.91 -20.55
CA THR A 168 3.74 -13.38 -21.67
C THR A 168 5.20 -12.99 -21.45
N ARG A 169 6.10 -13.81 -21.99
CA ARG A 169 7.53 -13.53 -22.02
C ARG A 169 7.80 -12.18 -22.65
N ARG A 170 8.84 -11.50 -22.19
CA ARG A 170 9.17 -10.14 -22.62
C ARG A 170 9.72 -10.15 -24.05
N THR A 171 9.04 -9.47 -24.97
CA THR A 171 9.45 -9.37 -26.39
C THR A 171 10.02 -8.00 -26.77
N GLY A 172 10.18 -7.07 -25.82
CA GLY A 172 10.70 -5.72 -26.07
C GLY A 172 11.09 -4.94 -24.82
N SER A 173 11.44 -3.65 -24.98
CA SER A 173 11.87 -2.78 -23.87
C SER A 173 10.72 -2.18 -23.07
N GLU A 174 9.49 -2.21 -23.59
CA GLU A 174 8.31 -1.60 -22.97
C GLU A 174 7.79 -2.41 -21.77
N GLY A 175 6.91 -1.78 -20.98
CA GLY A 175 6.51 -2.19 -19.63
C GLY A 175 6.12 -3.67 -19.54
N TRP A 176 6.92 -4.46 -18.82
CA TRP A 176 6.65 -5.86 -18.54
C TRP A 176 6.22 -6.01 -17.08
N CYS A 177 5.05 -6.59 -16.81
CA CYS A 177 4.53 -6.72 -15.44
C CYS A 177 5.05 -7.94 -14.67
N GLY A 178 6.07 -8.64 -15.19
CA GLY A 178 6.71 -9.73 -14.43
C GLY A 178 7.40 -9.26 -13.15
N ARG A 179 7.55 -7.93 -12.97
CA ARG A 179 7.60 -7.36 -11.63
C ARG A 179 6.18 -7.24 -11.10
N LEU A 180 5.77 -8.24 -10.34
CA LEU A 180 4.58 -8.20 -9.49
C LEU A 180 4.81 -7.27 -8.28
N SER A 181 5.55 -6.17 -8.48
CA SER A 181 5.88 -5.20 -7.44
C SER A 181 4.58 -4.62 -6.93
N THR A 182 4.33 -4.82 -5.65
CA THR A 182 3.27 -4.16 -4.94
C THR A 182 3.64 -2.67 -4.91
N THR A 183 2.78 -1.81 -5.44
CA THR A 183 2.84 -0.38 -5.11
C THR A 183 2.71 -0.25 -3.59
N GLY A 184 3.47 0.66 -3.00
CA GLY A 184 3.49 0.86 -1.55
C GLY A 184 4.60 0.11 -0.81
N GLN A 185 4.55 0.21 0.52
CA GLN A 185 5.50 -0.42 1.44
C GLN A 185 5.08 -1.86 1.67
N HIS A 186 6.03 -2.81 1.63
CA HIS A 186 5.72 -4.22 1.82
C HIS A 186 6.70 -4.91 2.76
N ARG A 187 6.25 -6.00 3.38
CA ARG A 187 7.10 -6.93 4.12
C ARG A 187 6.72 -8.37 3.79
N VAL A 188 7.73 -9.24 3.71
CA VAL A 188 7.53 -10.66 3.49
C VAL A 188 7.00 -11.32 4.76
N VAL A 189 5.92 -12.07 4.61
CA VAL A 189 5.32 -12.90 5.68
C VAL A 189 5.80 -14.35 5.55
N SER A 190 5.84 -14.88 4.33
CA SER A 190 6.28 -16.24 4.03
C SER A 190 6.78 -16.36 2.59
N GLY A 191 7.72 -17.27 2.34
CA GLY A 191 8.30 -17.50 1.02
C GLY A 191 9.37 -16.47 0.63
N GLU A 192 9.72 -16.45 -0.66
CA GLU A 192 10.69 -15.52 -1.23
C GLU A 192 10.05 -14.73 -2.36
N VAL A 193 10.19 -13.41 -2.31
CA VAL A 193 9.72 -12.52 -3.37
C VAL A 193 10.87 -12.33 -4.36
N GLY A 194 10.68 -12.84 -5.57
CA GLY A 194 11.66 -12.74 -6.65
C GLY A 194 11.05 -12.14 -7.92
N PRO A 195 11.87 -11.57 -8.81
CA PRO A 195 11.42 -11.25 -10.16
C PRO A 195 11.10 -12.56 -10.91
N LEU A 196 10.06 -12.54 -11.72
CA LEU A 196 9.81 -13.62 -12.67
C LEU A 196 10.89 -13.63 -13.77
N ASP A 197 11.21 -14.79 -14.34
CA ASP A 197 12.08 -14.88 -15.52
C ASP A 197 11.38 -14.25 -16.73
N ALA A 198 12.03 -13.25 -17.33
CA ALA A 198 11.52 -12.52 -18.49
C ALA A 198 11.46 -13.36 -19.77
N ASN A 199 12.14 -14.50 -19.81
CA ASN A 199 12.18 -15.39 -20.98
C ASN A 199 11.07 -16.45 -20.97
N SER A 200 10.32 -16.55 -19.88
CA SER A 200 9.25 -17.54 -19.69
C SER A 200 7.88 -16.89 -19.77
N ASP A 201 6.88 -17.66 -20.21
CA ASP A 201 5.48 -17.32 -20.01
C ASP A 201 5.05 -17.78 -18.60
N TRP A 202 4.10 -17.10 -17.98
CA TRP A 202 3.70 -17.36 -16.60
C TRP A 202 2.19 -17.38 -16.41
N VAL A 203 1.74 -18.25 -15.51
CA VAL A 203 0.44 -18.13 -14.83
C VAL A 203 0.70 -17.68 -13.41
N VAL A 204 0.12 -16.55 -13.01
CA VAL A 204 0.24 -16.02 -11.66
C VAL A 204 -1.14 -15.92 -11.05
N VAL A 205 -1.35 -16.60 -9.93
CA VAL A 205 -2.55 -16.42 -9.12
C VAL A 205 -2.22 -15.52 -7.95
N LEU A 206 -2.91 -14.39 -7.88
CA LEU A 206 -2.86 -13.42 -6.79
C LEU A 206 -4.13 -13.54 -5.98
N ARG A 207 -4.00 -13.59 -4.66
CA ARG A 207 -5.11 -13.45 -3.72
C ARG A 207 -4.83 -12.30 -2.79
N ASP A 208 -5.67 -11.28 -2.87
CA ASP A 208 -5.62 -10.05 -2.09
C ASP A 208 -6.70 -10.09 -1.02
N GLN A 209 -6.28 -10.02 0.24
CA GLN A 209 -7.19 -9.98 1.38
C GLN A 209 -7.02 -8.63 2.08
N PRO A 210 -8.02 -7.73 2.01
CA PRO A 210 -8.02 -6.50 2.78
C PRO A 210 -7.82 -6.81 4.26
N LEU A 211 -6.86 -6.14 4.89
CA LEU A 211 -6.65 -6.22 6.33
C LEU A 211 -7.34 -5.03 6.98
N ASP A 212 -6.87 -3.82 6.74
CA ASP A 212 -7.42 -2.64 7.42
C ASP A 212 -7.35 -1.41 6.52
N ARG A 213 -8.38 -0.57 6.62
CA ARG A 213 -8.42 0.78 6.05
C ARG A 213 -8.76 1.73 7.16
N THR A 214 -7.79 2.54 7.55
CA THR A 214 -7.96 3.50 8.65
C THR A 214 -7.57 4.89 8.17
N ASP A 215 -8.49 5.84 8.26
CA ASP A 215 -8.15 7.26 8.19
C ASP A 215 -7.13 7.54 9.30
N ILE A 216 -5.91 7.94 8.96
CA ILE A 216 -4.84 8.27 9.91
C ILE A 216 -4.77 9.77 10.20
N GLY A 217 -5.56 10.58 9.50
CA GLY A 217 -5.60 12.02 9.60
C GLY A 217 -4.46 12.67 8.81
N CYS A 218 -4.03 13.85 9.24
CA CYS A 218 -2.95 14.56 8.58
C CYS A 218 -2.18 15.51 9.52
N LEU A 219 -0.90 15.75 9.22
CA LEU A 219 -0.08 16.76 9.90
C LEU A 219 -0.12 18.07 9.12
N ARG A 220 -0.80 19.08 9.67
CA ARG A 220 -0.92 20.39 9.03
C ARG A 220 0.32 21.24 9.29
N TRP A 221 1.12 21.48 8.25
CA TRP A 221 2.20 22.47 8.30
C TRP A 221 1.82 23.80 7.63
N SER A 222 0.72 23.83 6.88
CA SER A 222 0.08 25.07 6.42
C SER A 222 -1.44 25.00 6.50
N VAL A 223 -2.12 26.10 6.16
CA VAL A 223 -3.59 26.15 6.11
C VAL A 223 -4.16 25.22 5.03
N LEU A 224 -3.38 24.92 3.98
CA LEU A 224 -3.86 24.24 2.76
C LEU A 224 -3.17 22.90 2.50
N PHE A 225 -2.02 22.65 3.13
CA PHE A 225 -1.20 21.46 2.90
C PHE A 225 -1.04 20.65 4.18
N CYS A 226 -1.04 19.34 4.01
CA CYS A 226 -0.82 18.40 5.09
C CYS A 226 0.04 17.22 4.62
N ASP A 227 0.78 16.65 5.55
CA ASP A 227 1.63 15.49 5.31
C ASP A 227 1.07 14.23 5.98
N ASN A 228 1.56 13.08 5.53
CA ASN A 228 1.29 11.79 6.13
C ASN A 228 1.74 11.79 7.61
N PRO A 229 0.82 11.56 8.57
CA PRO A 229 1.17 11.59 9.99
C PRO A 229 2.06 10.44 10.43
N PHE A 230 2.21 9.41 9.61
CA PHE A 230 3.09 8.27 9.87
C PHE A 230 4.46 8.40 9.20
N PHE A 231 4.76 9.52 8.52
CA PHE A 231 6.03 9.76 7.82
C PHE A 231 6.38 8.61 6.85
N ASP A 232 5.39 8.14 6.10
CA ASP A 232 5.48 7.05 5.13
C ASP A 232 5.94 5.71 5.71
N LYS A 233 5.86 5.55 7.04
CA LYS A 233 6.17 4.31 7.74
C LYS A 233 4.87 3.69 8.27
N PRO A 234 4.33 2.65 7.63
CA PRO A 234 3.05 2.08 8.05
C PRO A 234 3.10 1.54 9.47
N ALA A 235 1.94 1.56 10.13
CA ALA A 235 1.69 0.69 11.26
C ALA A 235 1.76 -0.75 10.76
N TRP A 236 2.68 -1.52 11.32
CA TRP A 236 2.75 -2.96 11.08
C TRP A 236 2.12 -3.67 12.26
N GLY A 237 1.40 -4.77 12.00
CA GLY A 237 1.06 -5.73 13.04
C GLY A 237 2.22 -6.67 13.33
N ASP A 238 2.14 -7.49 14.35
CA ASP A 238 3.06 -8.61 14.54
C ASP A 238 2.64 -9.77 13.64
N LEU A 239 3.63 -10.50 13.12
CA LEU A 239 3.37 -11.71 12.35
C LEU A 239 3.05 -12.87 13.31
N PRO A 240 2.13 -13.78 12.95
CA PRO A 240 1.94 -15.00 13.71
C PRO A 240 3.25 -15.80 13.74
N LYS A 241 3.57 -16.38 14.91
CA LYS A 241 4.75 -17.21 15.12
C LYS A 241 4.55 -18.63 14.60
#